data_AF-A0A1W9QGL8-F1
#
_entry.id   AF-A0A1W9QGL8-F1
#
_cell.length_a   1.000
_cell.length_b   1.000
_cell.length_c   1.000
_cell.angle_alpha   90.00
_cell.angle_beta   90.00
_cell.angle_gamma   90.00
#
_symmetry.space_group_name_H-M   'P 1'
#
loop_
_entity.id
_entity.type
_entity.pdbx_description
1 polymer ?
#
loop_
_entity_poly.entity_id
_entity_poly.type
_entity_poly.pdbx_seq_one_letter_code
_entity_poly.pdbx_strand_id
1 'polypeptide(L)'
;MLAGSSARRRPSFRARATDAKSPRAMTEILAPERASALLENFRSWLVRLPKDVELLSSVLEGETVSRDDKVKLAAGLNYLLKSIDLIDDGIAGLGLLDDAFVLRLAVGRLSSEAPSELSELRAESEVAVEFLGDLRGRFDAFLVSLEETRVRGRSPAEIADDPAIASELISELRSFAHRYECPAFTNEPSSLVKLRAFLNAKLPT
;
A
#
# COMPACT_ATOMS: atom_id res chain seq x y z
N MET A 1 7.18 -36.78 53.30
CA MET A 1 7.78 -35.42 53.35
C MET A 1 8.85 -35.39 52.25
N LEU A 2 8.91 -34.52 51.24
CA LEU A 2 8.15 -33.38 50.73
C LEU A 2 8.45 -33.36 49.21
N ALA A 3 7.44 -33.24 48.35
CA ALA A 3 7.61 -33.06 46.92
C ALA A 3 7.98 -31.60 46.61
N GLY A 4 9.16 -31.36 46.04
CA GLY A 4 9.60 -30.04 45.59
C GLY A 4 9.22 -29.81 44.12
N SER A 5 8.07 -29.18 43.90
CA SER A 5 7.64 -28.69 42.58
C SER A 5 8.32 -27.37 42.26
N SER A 6 9.25 -27.37 41.30
CA SER A 6 9.91 -26.16 40.79
C SER A 6 9.16 -25.62 39.57
N ALA A 7 8.22 -24.70 39.81
CA ALA A 7 7.51 -23.99 38.77
C ALA A 7 8.41 -22.91 38.13
N ARG A 8 8.83 -23.14 36.88
CA ARG A 8 9.48 -22.13 36.04
C ARG A 8 8.48 -21.03 35.72
N ARG A 9 8.66 -19.84 36.31
CA ARG A 9 7.94 -18.62 35.91
C ARG A 9 8.45 -18.18 34.53
N ARG A 10 7.56 -18.20 33.54
CA ARG A 10 7.77 -17.54 32.24
C ARG A 10 7.69 -16.01 32.46
N PRO A 11 8.60 -15.20 31.91
CA PRO A 11 8.42 -13.76 31.90
C PRO A 11 7.32 -13.42 30.89
N SER A 12 6.27 -12.75 31.37
CA SER A 12 5.22 -12.18 30.53
C SER A 12 5.80 -11.05 29.69
N PHE A 13 5.98 -11.28 28.39
CA PHE A 13 6.25 -10.23 27.42
C PHE A 13 5.01 -9.35 27.31
N ARG A 14 5.02 -8.23 28.03
CA ARG A 14 4.02 -7.17 27.87
C ARG A 14 4.44 -6.39 26.63
N ALA A 15 3.88 -6.77 25.47
CA ALA A 15 4.03 -6.00 24.25
C ALA A 15 3.57 -4.57 24.53
N ARG A 16 4.47 -3.61 24.30
CA ARG A 16 4.19 -2.19 24.39
C ARG A 16 3.33 -1.87 23.17
N ALA A 17 2.02 -1.72 23.37
CA ALA A 17 1.15 -1.12 22.37
C ALA A 17 1.69 0.28 22.09
N THR A 18 2.29 0.46 20.93
CA THR A 18 2.62 1.77 20.38
C THR A 18 1.32 2.55 20.25
N ASP A 19 1.32 3.82 20.68
CA ASP A 19 0.21 4.76 20.58
C ASP A 19 -0.31 4.87 19.14
N ALA A 20 -1.22 3.98 18.76
CA ALA A 20 -2.01 4.14 17.56
C ALA A 20 -2.92 5.35 17.81
N LYS A 21 -2.60 6.49 17.20
CA LYS A 21 -3.49 7.67 17.18
C LYS A 21 -4.91 7.19 16.87
N SER A 22 -5.87 7.56 17.73
CA SER A 22 -7.28 7.28 17.45
C SER A 22 -7.65 7.79 16.05
N PRO A 23 -8.43 7.02 15.27
CA PRO A 23 -8.81 7.43 13.92
C PRO A 23 -9.52 8.78 14.00
N ARG A 24 -9.02 9.76 13.25
CA ARG A 24 -9.63 11.08 13.17
C ARG A 24 -11.04 10.97 12.60
N ALA A 25 -11.97 11.75 13.14
CA ALA A 25 -13.31 11.82 12.59
C ALA A 25 -13.30 12.40 11.17
N MET A 26 -14.22 11.97 10.31
CA MET A 26 -14.32 12.46 8.92
C MET A 26 -14.41 13.99 8.85
N THR A 27 -15.14 14.60 9.78
CA THR A 27 -15.28 16.05 9.88
C THR A 27 -13.93 16.75 10.09
N GLU A 28 -12.98 16.12 10.80
CA GLU A 28 -11.63 16.67 11.00
C GLU A 28 -10.74 16.48 9.77
N ILE A 29 -10.87 15.35 9.07
CA ILE A 29 -10.16 15.08 7.81
C ILE A 29 -10.58 16.07 6.72
N LEU A 30 -11.88 16.39 6.66
CA LEU A 30 -12.45 17.34 5.70
C LEU A 30 -12.33 18.80 6.12
N ALA A 31 -11.67 19.10 7.25
CA ALA A 31 -11.35 20.49 7.59
C ALA A 31 -10.51 21.11 6.45
N PRO A 32 -10.78 22.36 6.02
CA PRO A 32 -10.26 22.91 4.77
C PRO A 32 -8.74 22.76 4.58
N GLU A 33 -7.97 23.10 5.61
CA GLU A 33 -6.49 22.98 5.58
C GLU A 33 -6.02 21.54 5.44
N ARG A 34 -6.67 20.59 6.13
CA ARG A 34 -6.28 19.18 6.06
C ARG A 34 -6.69 18.55 4.73
N ALA A 35 -7.89 18.89 4.25
CA ALA A 35 -8.38 18.46 2.94
C ALA A 35 -7.43 18.93 1.83
N SER A 36 -7.02 20.20 1.85
CA SER A 36 -6.05 20.76 0.90
C SER A 36 -4.71 20.03 0.95
N ALA A 37 -4.17 19.79 2.15
CA ALA A 37 -2.92 19.05 2.30
C ALA A 37 -3.00 17.60 1.81
N LEU A 38 -4.13 16.91 2.01
CA LEU A 38 -4.34 15.56 1.51
C LEU A 38 -4.42 15.53 -0.02
N LEU A 39 -5.17 16.45 -0.62
CA LEU A 39 -5.28 16.55 -2.08
C LEU A 39 -3.95 16.89 -2.75
N GLU A 40 -3.11 17.72 -2.12
CA GLU A 40 -1.76 18.01 -2.62
C GLU A 40 -0.86 16.78 -2.56
N ASN A 41 -0.92 16.01 -1.46
CA ASN A 41 -0.23 14.71 -1.40
C ASN A 41 -0.70 13.78 -2.51
N PHE A 42 -2.01 13.62 -2.70
CA PHE A 42 -2.56 12.71 -3.71
C PHE A 42 -2.20 13.12 -5.14
N ARG A 43 -2.19 14.43 -5.43
CA ARG A 43 -1.65 14.96 -6.69
C ARG A 43 -0.18 14.60 -6.86
N SER A 44 0.64 14.85 -5.85
CA SER A 44 2.07 14.52 -5.87
C SER A 44 2.30 13.03 -6.10
N TRP A 45 1.47 12.17 -5.50
CA TRP A 45 1.51 10.72 -5.67
C TRP A 45 1.24 10.31 -7.11
N LEU A 46 0.21 10.88 -7.74
CA LEU A 46 -0.08 10.62 -9.15
C LEU A 46 1.02 11.12 -10.08
N VAL A 47 1.63 12.27 -9.79
CA VAL A 47 2.75 12.81 -10.58
C VAL A 47 3.99 11.93 -10.44
N ARG A 48 4.25 11.38 -9.25
CA ARG A 48 5.43 10.55 -8.97
C ARG A 48 5.22 9.05 -9.20
N LEU A 49 4.00 8.60 -9.45
CA LEU A 49 3.66 7.19 -9.66
C LEU A 49 4.64 6.43 -10.58
N PRO A 50 5.03 6.93 -11.78
CA PRO A 50 5.99 6.20 -12.61
C PRO A 50 7.37 6.04 -11.94
N LYS A 51 7.83 7.05 -11.19
CA LYS A 51 9.10 6.98 -10.44
C LYS A 51 9.00 6.04 -9.24
N ASP A 52 7.88 6.05 -8.54
CA ASP A 52 7.61 5.11 -7.45
C ASP A 52 7.65 3.67 -7.96
N VAL A 53 7.03 3.41 -9.12
CA VAL A 53 7.05 2.09 -9.77
C VAL A 53 8.46 1.66 -10.16
N GLU A 54 9.28 2.56 -10.72
CA GLU A 54 10.68 2.28 -11.05
C GLU A 54 11.53 1.96 -9.80
N LEU A 55 11.37 2.75 -8.73
CA LEU A 55 12.04 2.53 -7.45
C LEU A 55 11.65 1.17 -6.87
N LEU A 56 10.36 0.88 -6.77
CA LEU A 56 9.84 -0.38 -6.23
C LEU A 56 10.26 -1.59 -7.08
N SER A 57 10.29 -1.44 -8.41
CA SER A 57 10.82 -2.47 -9.32
C SER A 57 12.30 -2.77 -9.04
N SER A 58 13.09 -1.72 -8.80
CA SER A 58 14.52 -1.86 -8.49
C SER A 58 14.74 -2.53 -7.14
N VAL A 59 13.89 -2.24 -6.15
CA VAL A 59 13.91 -2.90 -4.84
C VAL A 59 13.50 -4.37 -4.92
N LEU A 60 12.50 -4.70 -5.75
CA LEU A 60 12.08 -6.09 -5.98
C LEU A 60 13.19 -6.93 -6.64
N GLU A 61 13.93 -6.34 -7.58
CA GLU A 61 15.08 -6.94 -8.26
C GLU A 61 16.26 -7.19 -7.30
N GLY A 62 16.40 -6.36 -6.27
CA GLY A 62 17.50 -6.44 -5.30
C GLY A 62 17.47 -7.69 -4.39
N GLU A 63 18.63 -8.09 -3.89
CA GLU A 63 18.78 -9.20 -2.93
C GLU A 63 18.64 -8.78 -1.46
N THR A 64 18.49 -7.48 -1.20
CA THR A 64 18.50 -6.89 0.16
C THR A 64 17.16 -7.00 0.90
N VAL A 65 16.13 -7.53 0.24
CA VAL A 65 14.76 -7.60 0.76
C VAL A 65 14.42 -9.03 1.13
N SER A 66 13.84 -9.24 2.32
CA SER A 66 13.36 -10.54 2.74
C SER A 66 12.33 -11.10 1.76
N ARG A 67 12.24 -12.43 1.63
CA ARG A 67 11.23 -13.06 0.77
C ARG A 67 9.80 -12.60 1.09
N ASP A 68 9.49 -12.48 2.38
CA ASP A 68 8.18 -12.04 2.86
C ASP A 68 7.85 -10.59 2.45
N ASP A 69 8.85 -9.70 2.46
CA ASP A 69 8.71 -8.34 1.97
C ASP A 69 8.65 -8.29 0.43
N LYS A 70 9.38 -9.17 -0.27
CA LYS A 70 9.27 -9.32 -1.73
C LYS A 70 7.87 -9.73 -2.14
N VAL A 71 7.21 -10.64 -1.42
CA VAL A 71 5.82 -11.04 -1.68
C VAL A 71 4.87 -9.85 -1.54
N LYS A 72 4.98 -9.05 -0.47
CA LYS A 72 4.14 -7.85 -0.27
C LYS A 72 4.37 -6.80 -1.36
N LEU A 73 5.63 -6.57 -1.72
CA LEU A 73 6.01 -5.64 -2.77
C LEU A 73 5.50 -6.11 -4.14
N ALA A 74 5.71 -7.39 -4.45
CA ALA A 74 5.20 -8.03 -5.66
C ALA A 74 3.67 -7.96 -5.72
N ALA A 75 2.96 -8.15 -4.61
CA ALA A 75 1.50 -8.05 -4.58
C ALA A 75 1.00 -6.66 -5.01
N GLY A 76 1.60 -5.59 -4.47
CA GLY A 76 1.25 -4.22 -4.84
C GLY A 76 1.60 -3.89 -6.30
N LEU A 77 2.80 -4.30 -6.76
CA LEU A 77 3.22 -4.08 -8.14
C LEU A 77 2.44 -4.92 -9.16
N ASN A 78 2.07 -6.14 -8.80
CA ASN A 78 1.27 -7.03 -9.64
C ASN A 78 -0.16 -6.51 -9.79
N TYR A 79 -0.70 -5.87 -8.73
CA TYR A 79 -2.01 -5.22 -8.76
C TYR A 79 -2.09 -4.10 -9.80
N LEU A 80 -1.06 -3.26 -9.94
CA LEU A 80 -1.00 -2.18 -10.93
C LEU A 80 -1.22 -2.64 -12.38
N LEU A 81 -0.96 -3.93 -12.68
CA LEU A 81 -1.13 -4.49 -14.03
C LEU A 81 -2.46 -5.23 -14.21
N LYS A 82 -3.31 -5.24 -13.18
CA LYS A 82 -4.64 -5.83 -13.21
C LYS A 82 -5.53 -5.02 -14.16
N SER A 83 -6.47 -5.70 -14.80
CA SER A 83 -7.39 -5.07 -15.75
C SER A 83 -8.65 -4.48 -15.10
N ILE A 84 -8.81 -4.63 -13.78
CA ILE A 84 -9.99 -4.19 -13.03
C ILE A 84 -9.50 -3.62 -11.70
N ASP A 85 -9.55 -2.30 -11.63
CA ASP A 85 -9.15 -1.50 -10.48
C ASP A 85 -10.29 -1.37 -9.46
N LEU A 86 -9.96 -0.93 -8.25
CA LEU A 86 -10.96 -0.59 -7.23
C LEU A 86 -11.79 0.61 -7.72
N ILE A 87 -11.17 1.53 -8.45
CA ILE A 87 -11.79 2.73 -9.01
C ILE A 87 -11.66 2.68 -10.53
N ASP A 88 -12.78 2.78 -11.21
CA ASP A 88 -12.80 2.80 -12.68
C ASP A 88 -12.06 4.04 -13.23
N ASP A 89 -11.16 3.84 -14.18
CA ASP A 89 -10.36 4.87 -14.86
C ASP A 89 -11.21 5.97 -15.53
N GLY A 90 -12.47 5.68 -15.87
CA GLY A 90 -13.42 6.66 -16.42
C GLY A 90 -13.87 7.72 -15.41
N ILE A 91 -13.53 7.60 -14.13
CA ILE A 91 -14.02 8.48 -13.07
C ILE A 91 -12.99 9.56 -12.72
N ALA A 92 -13.09 10.70 -13.40
CA ALA A 92 -12.58 12.01 -12.97
C ALA A 92 -11.14 12.04 -12.40
N GLY A 93 -10.21 11.25 -12.94
CA GLY A 93 -8.81 11.19 -12.50
C GLY A 93 -8.58 10.51 -11.14
N LEU A 94 -9.56 9.75 -10.63
CA LEU A 94 -9.47 8.97 -9.39
C LEU A 94 -9.06 7.52 -9.60
N GLY A 95 -9.13 6.98 -10.84
CA GLY A 95 -8.79 5.60 -11.18
C GLY A 95 -7.44 5.21 -10.61
N LEU A 96 -6.37 5.76 -11.19
CA LEU A 96 -4.97 5.57 -10.77
C LEU A 96 -4.62 6.00 -9.33
N LEU A 97 -5.55 6.62 -8.60
CA LEU A 97 -5.29 6.97 -7.20
C LEU A 97 -5.35 5.72 -6.32
N ASP A 98 -6.15 4.70 -6.66
CA ASP A 98 -6.18 3.47 -5.89
C ASP A 98 -4.85 2.71 -5.96
N ASP A 99 -4.20 2.68 -7.12
CA ASP A 99 -2.86 2.15 -7.34
C ASP A 99 -1.84 2.85 -6.45
N ALA A 100 -1.85 4.18 -6.44
CA ALA A 100 -0.97 4.99 -5.62
C ALA A 100 -1.15 4.69 -4.12
N PHE A 101 -2.38 4.41 -3.68
CA PHE A 101 -2.68 3.95 -2.31
C PHE A 101 -2.15 2.54 -2.05
N VAL A 102 -2.41 1.59 -2.96
CA VAL A 102 -1.97 0.19 -2.84
C VAL A 102 -0.46 0.12 -2.69
N LEU A 103 0.30 0.82 -3.53
CA LEU A 103 1.77 0.81 -3.47
C LEU A 103 2.29 1.35 -2.13
N ARG A 104 1.77 2.50 -1.67
CA ARG A 104 2.18 3.11 -0.38
C ARG A 104 1.84 2.24 0.81
N LEU A 105 0.63 1.69 0.84
CA LEU A 105 0.21 0.84 1.96
C LEU A 105 0.91 -0.52 1.94
N ALA A 106 1.23 -1.07 0.76
CA ALA A 106 2.10 -2.24 0.65
C ALA A 106 3.50 -1.95 1.23
N VAL A 107 4.10 -0.80 0.89
CA VAL A 107 5.38 -0.35 1.46
C VAL A 107 5.30 -0.14 2.98
N GLY A 108 4.20 0.41 3.48
CA GLY A 108 3.95 0.60 4.91
C GLY A 108 3.89 -0.71 5.72
N ARG A 109 3.62 -1.85 5.06
CA ARG A 109 3.57 -3.19 5.67
C ARG A 109 4.90 -3.94 5.64
N LEU A 110 5.92 -3.40 4.97
CA LEU A 110 7.24 -4.04 4.92
C LEU A 110 7.90 -4.00 6.29
N SER A 111 8.77 -4.98 6.54
CA SER A 111 9.56 -5.03 7.77
C SER A 111 10.39 -3.76 8.00
N SER A 112 10.86 -3.54 9.23
CA SER A 112 11.75 -2.42 9.55
C SER A 112 13.12 -2.51 8.88
N GLU A 113 13.45 -3.66 8.29
CA GLU A 113 14.72 -3.92 7.58
C GLU A 113 14.64 -3.54 6.10
N ALA A 114 13.47 -3.09 5.62
CA ALA A 114 13.30 -2.65 4.25
C ALA A 114 14.26 -1.48 3.90
N PRO A 115 14.68 -1.36 2.63
CA PRO A 115 15.64 -0.35 2.20
C PRO A 115 15.22 1.08 2.56
N SER A 116 16.20 1.89 2.99
CA SER A 116 15.98 3.27 3.44
C SER A 116 15.45 4.21 2.35
N GLU A 117 15.68 3.85 1.10
CA GLU A 117 15.18 4.49 -0.11
C GLU A 117 13.65 4.48 -0.18
N LEU A 118 12.99 3.56 0.54
CA LEU A 118 11.53 3.49 0.68
C LEU A 118 10.96 4.36 1.81
N SER A 119 11.80 5.12 2.52
CA SER A 119 11.38 5.92 3.68
C SER A 119 10.31 6.95 3.34
N GLU A 120 10.37 7.58 2.16
CA GLU A 120 9.37 8.54 1.71
C GLU A 120 8.00 7.85 1.49
N LEU A 121 7.95 6.76 0.70
CA LEU A 121 6.71 6.00 0.50
C LEU A 121 6.15 5.45 1.83
N ARG A 122 7.03 5.06 2.76
CA ARG A 122 6.62 4.61 4.09
C ARG A 122 5.98 5.74 4.89
N ALA A 123 6.54 6.95 4.89
CA ALA A 123 5.91 8.10 5.53
C ALA A 123 4.56 8.46 4.88
N GLU A 124 4.46 8.34 3.56
CA GLU A 124 3.21 8.56 2.83
C GLU A 124 2.15 7.50 3.12
N SER A 125 2.56 6.27 3.47
CA SER A 125 1.63 5.24 3.95
C SER A 125 0.90 5.68 5.22
N GLU A 126 1.52 6.47 6.09
CA GLU A 126 0.87 7.02 7.28
C GLU A 126 -0.20 8.06 6.92
N VAL A 127 0.05 8.86 5.87
CA VAL A 127 -0.93 9.80 5.32
C VAL A 127 -2.13 9.05 4.73
N ALA A 128 -1.88 7.96 4.00
CA ALA A 128 -2.93 7.09 3.48
C ALA A 128 -3.75 6.45 4.61
N VAL A 129 -3.08 5.96 5.66
CA VAL A 129 -3.72 5.41 6.87
C VAL A 129 -4.59 6.45 7.57
N GLU A 130 -4.09 7.68 7.75
CA GLU A 130 -4.88 8.76 8.33
C GLU A 130 -6.13 9.03 7.50
N PHE A 131 -5.99 9.13 6.17
CA PHE A 131 -7.13 9.33 5.29
C PHE A 131 -8.13 8.18 5.38
N LEU A 132 -7.68 6.92 5.36
CA LEU A 132 -8.57 5.76 5.42
C LEU A 132 -9.38 5.70 6.70
N GLY A 133 -8.81 6.05 7.85
CA GLY A 133 -9.50 6.01 9.14
C GLY A 133 -10.11 4.62 9.42
N ASP A 134 -11.44 4.55 9.55
CA ASP A 134 -12.18 3.29 9.79
C ASP A 134 -12.09 2.27 8.65
N LEU A 135 -11.77 2.69 7.42
CA LEU A 135 -11.59 1.77 6.29
C LEU A 135 -10.26 1.01 6.32
N ARG A 136 -9.32 1.40 7.20
CA ARG A 136 -7.98 0.82 7.25
C ARG A 136 -7.99 -0.70 7.34
N GLY A 137 -8.77 -1.28 8.26
CA GLY A 137 -8.78 -2.73 8.47
C GLY A 137 -9.23 -3.50 7.23
N ARG A 138 -10.20 -2.97 6.49
CA ARG A 138 -10.69 -3.56 5.23
C ARG A 138 -9.67 -3.42 4.10
N PHE A 139 -8.95 -2.29 4.05
CA PHE A 139 -7.85 -2.10 3.11
C PHE A 139 -6.67 -3.04 3.42
N ASP A 140 -6.33 -3.23 4.70
CA ASP A 140 -5.29 -4.18 5.12
C ASP A 140 -5.65 -5.62 4.73
N ALA A 141 -6.91 -6.01 4.88
CA ALA A 141 -7.41 -7.32 4.45
C ALA A 141 -7.37 -7.47 2.91
N PHE A 142 -7.69 -6.40 2.18
CA PHE A 142 -7.54 -6.36 0.73
C PHE A 142 -6.08 -6.58 0.31
N LEU A 143 -5.11 -5.89 0.93
CA LEU A 143 -3.69 -6.08 0.64
C LEU A 143 -3.21 -7.51 0.93
N VAL A 144 -3.66 -8.12 2.04
CA VAL A 144 -3.38 -9.55 2.32
C VAL A 144 -3.92 -10.43 1.20
N SER A 145 -5.14 -10.18 0.71
CA SER A 145 -5.72 -10.97 -0.39
C SER A 145 -4.94 -10.84 -1.70
N LEU A 146 -4.26 -9.71 -1.92
CA LEU A 146 -3.42 -9.52 -3.11
C LEU A 146 -2.19 -10.42 -3.10
N GLU A 147 -1.67 -10.80 -1.92
CA GLU A 147 -0.51 -11.69 -1.78
C GLU A 147 -0.76 -13.09 -2.39
N GLU A 148 -2.04 -13.48 -2.52
CA GLU A 148 -2.47 -14.74 -3.14
C GLU A 148 -3.08 -14.54 -4.55
N THR A 149 -3.24 -13.30 -5.00
CA THR A 149 -3.97 -12.99 -6.23
C THR A 149 -3.07 -13.14 -7.46
N ARG A 150 -3.49 -13.99 -8.41
CA ARG A 150 -2.85 -14.07 -9.73
C ARG A 150 -3.30 -12.94 -10.65
N VAL A 151 -2.34 -12.27 -11.27
CA VAL A 151 -2.56 -11.26 -12.31
C VAL A 151 -1.71 -11.65 -13.51
N ARG A 152 -2.31 -11.68 -14.70
CA ARG A 152 -1.64 -12.08 -15.95
C ARG A 152 -0.88 -13.41 -15.84
N GLY A 153 -1.43 -14.37 -15.08
CA GLY A 153 -0.88 -15.72 -14.91
C GLY A 153 0.11 -15.89 -13.75
N ARG A 154 0.62 -14.82 -13.15
CA ARG A 154 1.64 -14.85 -12.09
C ARG A 154 1.08 -14.48 -10.71
N SER A 155 1.54 -15.19 -9.68
CA SER A 155 1.29 -14.89 -8.27
C SER A 155 2.47 -14.14 -7.64
N PRO A 156 2.24 -13.34 -6.58
CA PRO A 156 3.32 -12.65 -5.86
C PRO A 156 4.38 -13.60 -5.30
N ALA A 157 4.00 -14.80 -4.87
CA ALA A 157 4.94 -15.82 -4.43
C ALA A 157 5.89 -16.27 -5.56
N GLU A 158 5.36 -16.56 -6.75
CA GLU A 158 6.19 -16.92 -7.92
C GLU A 158 7.10 -15.76 -8.33
N ILE A 159 6.61 -14.51 -8.29
CA ILE A 159 7.43 -13.32 -8.56
C ILE A 159 8.57 -13.20 -7.55
N ALA A 160 8.33 -13.49 -6.27
CA ALA A 160 9.36 -13.42 -5.23
C ALA A 160 10.41 -14.55 -5.33
N ASP A 161 10.03 -15.70 -5.90
CA ASP A 161 10.87 -16.91 -5.94
C ASP A 161 11.61 -17.11 -7.27
N ASP A 162 11.06 -16.62 -8.38
CA ASP A 162 11.60 -16.83 -9.73
C ASP A 162 12.07 -15.52 -10.37
N PRO A 163 13.40 -15.32 -10.52
CA PRO A 163 13.95 -14.12 -11.15
C PRO A 163 13.48 -13.88 -12.59
N ALA A 164 13.12 -14.92 -13.34
CA ALA A 164 12.61 -14.76 -14.70
C ALA A 164 11.20 -14.15 -14.68
N ILE A 165 10.32 -14.64 -13.80
CA ILE A 165 8.98 -14.09 -13.60
C ILE A 165 9.05 -12.66 -13.06
N ALA A 166 9.98 -12.39 -12.13
CA ALA A 166 10.24 -11.04 -11.64
C ALA A 166 10.68 -10.10 -12.77
N SER A 167 11.60 -10.55 -13.63
CA SER A 167 12.09 -9.77 -14.76
C SER A 167 10.99 -9.44 -15.78
N GLU A 168 10.06 -10.38 -16.04
CA GLU A 168 8.91 -10.14 -16.92
C GLU A 168 8.00 -9.05 -16.35
N LEU A 169 7.63 -9.16 -15.06
CA LEU A 169 6.85 -8.15 -14.36
C LEU A 169 7.55 -6.77 -14.43
N ILE A 170 8.84 -6.71 -14.10
CA ILE A 170 9.62 -5.45 -14.09
C ILE A 170 9.66 -4.82 -15.49
N SER A 171 9.79 -5.62 -16.55
CA SER A 171 9.75 -5.12 -17.92
C SER A 171 8.40 -4.47 -18.27
N GLU A 172 7.29 -5.10 -17.84
CA GLU A 172 5.95 -4.54 -18.01
C GLU A 172 5.75 -3.26 -17.19
N LEU A 173 6.24 -3.22 -15.95
CA LEU A 173 6.17 -2.05 -15.06
C LEU A 173 6.96 -0.87 -15.61
N ARG A 174 8.18 -1.11 -16.14
CA ARG A 174 8.98 -0.09 -16.83
C ARG A 174 8.25 0.42 -18.08
N SER A 175 7.60 -0.49 -18.81
CA SER A 175 6.76 -0.12 -19.97
C SER A 175 5.54 0.72 -19.57
N PHE A 176 4.91 0.42 -18.43
CA PHE A 176 3.86 1.23 -17.83
C PHE A 176 4.39 2.62 -17.47
N ALA A 177 5.48 2.69 -16.70
CA ALA A 177 6.06 3.95 -16.25
C ALA A 177 6.44 4.87 -17.43
N HIS A 178 6.96 4.30 -18.52
CA HIS A 178 7.32 5.06 -19.72
C HIS A 178 6.11 5.61 -20.50
N ARG A 179 4.97 4.90 -20.45
CA ARG A 179 3.72 5.30 -21.12
C ARG A 179 2.76 6.05 -20.21
N TYR A 180 3.13 6.24 -18.94
CA TYR A 180 2.26 6.83 -17.96
C TYR A 180 1.96 8.29 -18.30
N GLU A 181 0.68 8.60 -18.45
CA GLU A 181 0.19 9.96 -18.57
C GLU A 181 -0.53 10.33 -17.28
N CYS A 182 -0.01 11.31 -16.55
CA CYS A 182 -0.62 11.75 -15.30
C CYS A 182 -2.04 12.27 -15.58
N PRO A 183 -3.08 11.68 -14.96
CA PRO A 183 -4.45 12.13 -15.18
C PRO A 183 -4.63 13.53 -14.59
N ALA A 184 -5.60 14.26 -15.12
CA ALA A 184 -6.03 15.53 -14.53
C ALA A 184 -6.67 15.23 -13.17
N PHE A 185 -6.01 15.64 -12.08
CA PHE A 185 -6.54 15.52 -10.72
C PHE A 185 -7.02 16.87 -10.21
N THR A 186 -8.31 16.97 -9.89
CA THR A 186 -8.93 18.21 -9.41
C THR A 186 -8.73 18.37 -7.90
N ASN A 187 -8.21 19.54 -7.48
CA ASN A 187 -8.01 19.88 -6.07
C ASN A 187 -9.31 20.35 -5.40
N GLU A 188 -10.34 19.51 -5.43
CA GLU A 188 -11.64 19.78 -4.81
C GLU A 188 -11.87 18.90 -3.58
N PRO A 189 -12.35 19.45 -2.45
CA PRO A 189 -12.72 18.65 -1.27
C PRO A 189 -13.74 17.55 -1.57
N SER A 190 -14.59 17.75 -2.59
CA SER A 190 -15.57 16.74 -3.03
C SER A 190 -14.89 15.45 -3.54
N SER A 191 -13.66 15.54 -4.07
CA SER A 191 -12.87 14.39 -4.52
C SER A 191 -12.52 13.45 -3.37
N LEU A 192 -12.24 13.98 -2.17
CA LEU A 192 -11.95 13.15 -0.98
C LEU A 192 -13.17 12.34 -0.52
N VAL A 193 -14.36 12.96 -0.58
CA VAL A 193 -15.62 12.29 -0.25
C VAL A 193 -15.92 11.16 -1.25
N LYS A 194 -15.77 11.45 -2.55
CA LYS A 194 -15.95 10.47 -3.62
C LYS A 194 -14.98 9.29 -3.47
N LEU A 195 -13.69 9.58 -3.29
CA LEU A 195 -12.65 8.57 -3.10
C LEU A 195 -13.00 7.64 -1.93
N ARG A 196 -13.35 8.20 -0.78
CA ARG A 196 -13.73 7.37 0.37
C ARG A 196 -14.98 6.53 0.11
N ALA A 197 -15.99 7.10 -0.56
CA ALA A 197 -17.20 6.38 -0.90
C ALA A 197 -16.91 5.18 -1.82
N PHE A 198 -16.04 5.35 -2.82
CA PHE A 198 -15.59 4.26 -3.68
C PHE A 198 -14.84 3.17 -2.90
N LEU A 199 -13.86 3.56 -2.09
CA LEU A 199 -13.12 2.62 -1.26
C LEU A 199 -14.06 1.85 -0.31
N ASN A 200 -14.99 2.52 0.34
CA ASN A 200 -15.96 1.87 1.21
C ASN A 200 -16.86 0.86 0.46
N ALA A 201 -17.21 1.16 -0.79
CA ALA A 201 -18.05 0.29 -1.61
C ALA A 201 -17.29 -0.91 -2.20
N LYS A 202 -15.99 -0.76 -2.46
CA LYS A 202 -15.20 -1.71 -3.24
C LYS A 202 -14.30 -2.60 -2.40
N LEU A 203 -13.89 -2.13 -1.22
CA LEU A 203 -13.11 -2.95 -0.31
C LEU A 203 -13.94 -4.15 0.18
N PRO A 204 -13.31 -5.32 0.35
CA PRO A 204 -13.99 -6.50 0.92
C PRO A 204 -14.54 -6.19 2.32
N THR A 205 -15.62 -6.90 2.68
CA THR A 205 -16.25 -6.80 4.01
C THR A 205 -15.59 -7.78 4.97
#